data_AF-A0A3M1KL58-F1
#
_entry.id   AF-A0A3M1KL58-F1
#
_cell.length_a   1.000
_cell.length_b   1.000
_cell.length_c   1.000
_cell.angle_alpha   90.00
_cell.angle_beta   90.00
_cell.angle_gamma   90.00
#
_symmetry.space_group_name_H-M   'P 1'
#
loop_
_entity.id
_entity.type
_entity.pdbx_description
1 polymer ?
#
loop_
_entity_poly.entity_id
_entity_poly.type
_entity_poly.pdbx_seq_one_letter_code
_entity_poly.pdbx_strand_id
1 'polypeptide(L)'
;MREVLERLQQWTARGSKAALCTLIEARGTSPRPVGAWMAVCETGEVAGSITGGCVENDAIERALRVLGGGVAETATYGIADELGVEVGLTCGGSVDALIEPFADGPLWRRLAQLLEAGDAGAVAVAVEPEQLRGRRLLVSAGGEVIGSIDPEIDSQVIAEARRRMEAATAGVFEPSSGGRVFVQGFVRPQRLVIVGASHPAVALTRLASTLGFRVTVIDPRSALLGRERLPDADELVCAWPEDALARIELGPDSYVVALAHDPKFDTPAIAHG
;
A
#
# COMPACT_ATOMS: atom_id res chain seq x y z
N MET A 1 -4.06 0.78 -1.12
CA MET A 1 -3.58 1.44 -2.35
C MET A 1 -4.26 0.87 -3.59
N ARG A 2 -4.09 -0.43 -3.88
CA ARG A 2 -4.62 -1.09 -5.09
C ARG A 2 -6.12 -0.83 -5.35
N GLU A 3 -6.99 -1.22 -4.42
CA GLU A 3 -8.45 -1.03 -4.55
C GLU A 3 -8.86 0.43 -4.84
N VAL A 4 -8.20 1.37 -4.16
CA VAL A 4 -8.47 2.82 -4.34
C VAL A 4 -8.01 3.29 -5.72
N LEU A 5 -6.84 2.83 -6.19
CA LEU A 5 -6.33 3.16 -7.53
C LEU A 5 -7.22 2.59 -8.64
N GLU A 6 -7.65 1.33 -8.49
CA GLU A 6 -8.59 0.70 -9.41
C GLU A 6 -9.88 1.51 -9.52
N ARG A 7 -10.44 1.96 -8.39
CA ARG A 7 -11.65 2.78 -8.38
C ARG A 7 -11.44 4.14 -9.06
N LEU A 8 -10.35 4.83 -8.78
CA LEU A 8 -9.97 6.10 -9.41
C LEU A 8 -9.88 5.97 -10.95
N GLN A 9 -9.25 4.90 -11.43
CA GLN A 9 -9.14 4.62 -12.86
C GLN A 9 -10.49 4.27 -13.49
N GLN A 10 -11.35 3.53 -12.78
CA GLN A 10 -12.70 3.21 -13.26
C GLN A 10 -13.58 4.45 -13.40
N TRP A 11 -13.54 5.37 -12.42
CA TRP A 11 -14.31 6.62 -12.49
C TRP A 11 -13.81 7.53 -13.61
N THR A 12 -12.49 7.75 -13.71
CA THR A 12 -11.93 8.62 -14.76
C THR A 12 -12.10 8.03 -16.16
N ALA A 13 -12.02 6.71 -16.34
CA ALA A 13 -12.30 6.05 -17.61
C ALA A 13 -13.75 6.27 -18.10
N ARG A 14 -14.69 6.53 -17.19
CA ARG A 14 -16.09 6.86 -17.50
C ARG A 14 -16.34 8.36 -17.66
N GLY A 15 -15.29 9.18 -17.59
CA GLY A 15 -15.37 10.63 -17.71
C GLY A 15 -15.72 11.36 -16.41
N SER A 16 -15.80 10.66 -15.28
CA SER A 16 -16.08 11.31 -13.99
C SER A 16 -14.82 11.94 -13.40
N LYS A 17 -14.97 13.13 -12.82
CA LYS A 17 -13.89 13.73 -12.01
C LYS A 17 -13.73 12.96 -10.70
N ALA A 18 -12.48 12.77 -10.27
CA ALA A 18 -12.17 12.14 -9.00
C ALA A 18 -11.01 12.85 -8.30
N ALA A 19 -10.99 12.78 -6.97
CA ALA A 19 -9.95 13.29 -6.10
C ALA A 19 -9.31 12.14 -5.32
N LEU A 20 -8.02 12.27 -5.02
CA LEU A 20 -7.28 11.41 -4.13
C LEU A 20 -6.96 12.17 -2.84
N CYS A 21 -7.29 11.56 -1.71
CA CYS A 21 -6.91 11.99 -0.38
C CYS A 21 -5.85 11.02 0.16
N THR A 22 -4.69 11.54 0.56
CA THR A 22 -3.58 10.76 1.13
C THR A 22 -3.30 11.23 2.55
N LEU A 23 -3.34 10.31 3.52
CA LEU A 23 -2.89 10.59 4.89
C LEU A 23 -1.35 10.74 4.88
N ILE A 24 -0.83 11.96 4.95
CA ILE A 24 0.60 12.25 4.80
C ILE A 24 1.34 12.34 6.14
N GLU A 25 0.63 12.66 7.22
CA GLU A 25 1.21 12.76 8.55
C GLU A 25 0.18 12.38 9.62
N ALA A 26 0.66 11.79 10.71
CA ALA A 26 -0.14 11.49 11.89
C ALA A 26 0.70 11.78 13.15
N ARG A 27 0.11 12.50 14.11
CA ARG A 27 0.68 12.84 15.40
C ARG A 27 -0.22 12.27 16.50
N GLY A 28 0.34 11.41 17.35
CA GLY A 28 -0.44 10.63 18.31
C GLY A 28 -1.05 9.38 17.68
N THR A 29 -2.22 8.98 18.17
CA THR A 29 -2.94 7.79 17.69
C THR A 29 -3.79 8.09 16.45
N SER A 30 -3.58 7.31 15.38
CA SER A 30 -4.42 7.30 14.18
C SER A 30 -4.90 5.88 13.88
N PRO A 31 -6.19 5.63 13.57
CA PRO A 31 -6.67 4.28 13.28
C PRO A 31 -6.18 3.72 11.94
N ARG A 32 -5.66 4.58 11.06
CA ARG A 32 -5.07 4.20 9.77
C ARG A 32 -3.61 4.65 9.70
N PRO A 33 -2.73 3.86 9.07
CA PRO A 33 -1.32 4.22 8.94
C PRO A 33 -1.14 5.37 7.94
N VAL A 34 -0.08 6.17 8.17
CA VAL A 34 0.41 7.13 7.18
C VAL A 34 0.62 6.44 5.82
N GLY A 35 0.17 7.08 4.75
CA GLY A 35 0.07 6.50 3.41
C GLY A 35 -1.28 5.82 3.10
N ALA A 36 -2.25 5.87 4.01
CA ALA A 36 -3.62 5.47 3.71
C ALA A 36 -4.26 6.39 2.66
N TRP A 37 -4.98 5.79 1.71
CA TRP A 37 -5.66 6.50 0.62
C TRP A 37 -7.18 6.42 0.78
N MET A 38 -7.84 7.50 0.38
CA MET A 38 -9.27 7.59 0.14
C MET A 38 -9.48 8.30 -1.20
N ALA A 39 -10.42 7.84 -2.01
CA ALA A 39 -10.81 8.47 -3.26
C ALA A 39 -12.27 8.91 -3.20
N VAL A 40 -12.57 10.03 -3.83
CA VAL A 40 -13.91 10.62 -3.89
C VAL A 40 -14.18 11.04 -5.33
N CYS A 41 -15.30 10.65 -5.92
CA CYS A 41 -15.71 11.16 -7.23
C CYS A 41 -16.71 12.32 -7.10
N GLU A 42 -16.97 13.02 -8.20
CA GLU A 42 -17.86 14.20 -8.21
C GLU A 42 -19.32 13.91 -7.84
N THR A 43 -19.75 12.64 -7.85
CA THR A 43 -21.09 12.23 -7.37
C THR A 43 -21.14 11.99 -5.86
N GLY A 44 -19.98 12.05 -5.18
CA GLY A 44 -19.83 11.74 -3.76
C GLY A 44 -19.60 10.26 -3.45
N GLU A 45 -19.47 9.38 -4.45
CA GLU A 45 -19.04 7.99 -4.21
C GLU A 45 -17.60 7.97 -3.66
N VAL A 46 -17.35 7.09 -2.67
CA VAL A 46 -16.08 7.00 -1.94
C VAL A 46 -15.49 5.59 -2.02
N ALA A 47 -14.17 5.49 -2.10
CA ALA A 47 -13.42 4.26 -1.91
C ALA A 47 -12.22 4.45 -0.99
N GLY A 48 -11.94 3.48 -0.13
CA GLY A 48 -10.89 3.60 0.88
C GLY A 48 -11.26 4.55 2.03
N SER A 49 -10.26 4.89 2.84
CA SER A 49 -10.44 5.72 4.05
C SER A 49 -9.08 6.17 4.59
N ILE A 50 -9.03 7.43 5.06
CA ILE A 50 -7.86 8.04 5.69
C ILE A 50 -7.79 7.85 7.20
N THR A 51 -8.89 7.74 7.94
CA THR A 51 -8.87 7.57 9.41
C THR A 51 -9.85 6.53 9.95
N GLY A 52 -10.82 6.08 9.16
CA GLY A 52 -11.80 5.07 9.55
C GLY A 52 -13.14 5.63 10.04
N GLY A 53 -13.42 6.92 9.85
CA GLY A 53 -14.77 7.49 10.00
C GLY A 53 -14.86 8.84 10.72
N CYS A 54 -13.79 9.36 11.30
CA CYS A 54 -13.84 10.58 12.12
C CYS A 54 -13.82 11.87 11.29
N VAL A 55 -13.05 11.90 10.19
CA VAL A 55 -12.79 13.12 9.40
C VAL A 55 -13.21 12.98 7.94
N GLU A 56 -13.75 11.81 7.57
CA GLU A 56 -14.11 11.44 6.21
C GLU A 56 -15.14 12.39 5.60
N ASN A 57 -16.15 12.84 6.35
CA ASN A 57 -17.17 13.76 5.83
C ASN A 57 -16.57 15.10 5.39
N ASP A 58 -15.72 15.72 6.23
CA ASP A 58 -15.05 16.96 5.87
C ASP A 58 -14.05 16.74 4.72
N ALA A 59 -13.33 15.62 4.71
CA ALA A 59 -12.44 15.26 3.61
C ALA A 59 -13.19 15.06 2.29
N ILE A 60 -14.43 14.54 2.30
CA ILE A 60 -15.31 14.46 1.13
C ILE A 60 -15.72 15.86 0.67
N GLU A 61 -16.14 16.74 1.58
CA GLU A 61 -16.53 18.11 1.23
C GLU A 61 -15.37 18.91 0.61
N ARG A 62 -14.16 18.77 1.17
CA ARG A 62 -12.92 19.33 0.61
C ARG A 62 -12.61 18.75 -0.76
N ALA A 63 -12.68 17.43 -0.91
CA ALA A 63 -12.47 16.77 -2.20
C ALA A 63 -13.43 17.29 -3.27
N LEU A 64 -14.72 17.44 -2.95
CA LEU A 64 -15.71 18.00 -3.88
C LEU A 64 -15.41 19.47 -4.24
N ARG A 65 -14.93 20.29 -3.30
CA ARG A 65 -14.44 21.66 -3.60
C ARG A 65 -13.26 21.67 -4.55
N VAL A 66 -12.28 20.78 -4.32
CA VAL A 66 -11.12 20.61 -5.22
C VAL A 66 -11.59 20.23 -6.64
N LEU A 67 -12.55 19.30 -6.77
CA LEU A 67 -13.09 18.90 -8.08
C LEU A 67 -13.93 19.99 -8.77
N GLY A 68 -14.53 20.89 -7.98
CA GLY A 68 -15.29 22.06 -8.42
C GLY A 68 -14.45 23.21 -8.99
N GLY A 69 -13.12 23.05 -9.08
CA GLY A 69 -12.20 24.08 -9.58
C GLY A 69 -11.23 24.62 -8.52
N GLY A 70 -11.19 24.01 -7.33
CA GLY A 70 -10.17 24.29 -6.33
C GLY A 70 -8.79 23.76 -6.73
N VAL A 71 -7.75 24.24 -6.03
CA VAL A 71 -6.39 23.72 -6.11
C VAL A 71 -6.16 22.61 -5.09
N ALA A 72 -5.15 21.77 -5.29
CA ALA A 72 -4.75 20.79 -4.30
C ALA A 72 -4.41 21.46 -2.95
N GLU A 73 -4.85 20.86 -1.85
CA GLU A 73 -4.69 21.41 -0.50
C GLU A 73 -4.23 20.35 0.50
N THR A 74 -3.62 20.81 1.59
CA THR A 74 -3.34 19.98 2.76
C THR A 74 -4.34 20.34 3.84
N ALA A 75 -5.15 19.37 4.27
CA ALA A 75 -6.12 19.51 5.34
C ALA A 75 -5.53 18.97 6.65
N THR A 76 -5.54 19.78 7.71
CA THR A 76 -5.13 19.40 9.06
C THR A 76 -6.36 19.15 9.93
N TYR A 77 -6.38 17.99 10.58
CA TYR A 77 -7.43 17.56 11.50
C TYR A 77 -6.82 17.31 12.87
N GLY A 78 -7.52 17.67 13.96
CA GLY A 78 -6.96 17.54 15.31
C GLY A 78 -7.93 17.97 16.39
N ILE A 79 -7.57 17.75 17.66
CA ILE A 79 -8.40 18.14 18.79
C ILE A 79 -8.56 19.67 18.79
N ALA A 80 -9.81 20.13 18.83
CA ALA A 80 -10.21 21.52 18.58
C ALA A 80 -9.53 22.56 19.50
N ASP A 81 -9.07 22.17 20.70
CA ASP A 81 -8.66 23.12 21.74
C ASP A 81 -7.17 23.52 21.75
N GLU A 82 -6.27 22.84 21.02
CA GLU A 82 -4.82 23.20 21.01
C GLU A 82 -4.33 23.85 19.70
N LEU A 83 -5.06 23.69 18.58
CA LEU A 83 -4.58 24.09 17.25
C LEU A 83 -5.54 24.98 16.45
N GLY A 84 -6.72 25.34 16.99
CA GLY A 84 -7.71 26.16 16.27
C GLY A 84 -8.36 25.44 15.08
N VAL A 85 -8.56 24.13 15.20
CA VAL A 85 -9.06 23.23 14.14
C VAL A 85 -10.57 22.99 14.31
N GLU A 86 -11.36 23.11 13.23
CA GLU A 86 -12.84 22.99 13.26
C GLU A 86 -13.34 21.53 13.39
N VAL A 87 -12.52 20.54 13.00
CA VAL A 87 -12.92 19.11 12.95
C VAL A 87 -11.88 18.23 13.61
N GLY A 88 -12.28 17.53 14.68
CA GLY A 88 -11.37 16.77 15.52
C GLY A 88 -11.51 15.25 15.45
N LEU A 89 -10.40 14.58 15.72
CA LEU A 89 -10.33 13.14 15.90
C LEU A 89 -10.79 12.75 17.31
N THR A 90 -11.69 11.78 17.41
CA THR A 90 -12.14 11.24 18.71
C THR A 90 -11.06 10.40 19.40
N CYS A 91 -10.04 9.94 18.66
CA CYS A 91 -8.92 9.15 19.17
C CYS A 91 -7.78 9.98 19.78
N GLY A 92 -7.92 11.30 19.88
CA GLY A 92 -6.96 12.17 20.58
C GLY A 92 -5.66 12.48 19.82
N GLY A 93 -5.64 12.28 18.49
CA GLY A 93 -4.50 12.61 17.63
C GLY A 93 -4.74 13.82 16.73
N SER A 94 -3.74 14.18 15.93
CA SER A 94 -3.90 15.05 14.75
C SER A 94 -3.34 14.38 13.51
N VAL A 95 -3.91 14.68 12.35
CA VAL A 95 -3.50 14.12 11.06
C VAL A 95 -3.52 15.19 9.98
N ASP A 96 -2.60 15.06 9.03
CA ASP A 96 -2.58 15.88 7.82
C ASP A 96 -2.90 15.00 6.61
N ALA A 97 -3.85 15.45 5.79
CA ALA A 97 -4.24 14.78 4.55
C ALA A 97 -4.02 15.70 3.34
N LEU A 98 -3.28 15.21 2.34
CA LEU A 98 -3.18 15.87 1.04
C LEU A 98 -4.41 15.50 0.21
N ILE A 99 -5.15 16.49 -0.27
CA ILE A 99 -6.35 16.34 -1.09
C ILE A 99 -6.11 17.00 -2.44
N GLU A 100 -6.28 16.24 -3.52
CA GLU A 100 -5.90 16.69 -4.85
C GLU A 100 -6.73 16.04 -5.96
N PRO A 101 -6.90 16.72 -7.10
CA PRO A 101 -7.59 16.14 -8.24
C PRO A 101 -6.76 14.98 -8.81
N PHE A 102 -7.42 13.86 -9.10
CA PHE A 102 -6.82 12.72 -9.74
C PHE A 102 -6.97 12.84 -11.26
N ALA A 103 -5.84 12.75 -11.96
CA ALA A 103 -5.78 12.62 -13.40
C ALA A 103 -4.97 11.37 -13.74
N ASP A 104 -5.56 10.43 -14.50
CA ASP A 104 -4.85 9.24 -14.96
C ASP A 104 -3.67 9.61 -15.87
N GLY A 105 -2.65 8.77 -15.90
CA GLY A 105 -1.44 9.04 -16.65
C GLY A 105 -0.42 7.91 -16.60
N PRO A 106 0.75 8.08 -17.25
CA PRO A 106 1.78 7.04 -17.31
C PRO A 106 2.25 6.54 -15.94
N LEU A 107 2.40 7.46 -14.97
CA LEU A 107 2.79 7.13 -13.60
C LEU A 107 1.77 6.20 -12.94
N TRP A 108 0.49 6.53 -13.01
CA TRP A 108 -0.59 5.76 -12.38
C TRP A 108 -0.77 4.39 -13.01
N ARG A 109 -0.71 4.31 -14.34
CA ARG A 109 -0.74 3.03 -15.05
C ARG A 109 0.44 2.15 -14.68
N ARG A 110 1.64 2.72 -14.54
CA ARG A 110 2.81 1.97 -14.10
C ARG A 110 2.67 1.51 -12.65
N LEU A 111 2.16 2.37 -11.77
CA LEU A 111 1.88 2.00 -10.38
C LEU A 111 0.88 0.84 -10.31
N ALA A 112 -0.21 0.88 -11.09
CA ALA A 112 -1.17 -0.22 -11.18
C ALA A 112 -0.49 -1.53 -11.59
N GLN A 113 0.36 -1.51 -12.62
CA GLN A 113 1.13 -2.68 -13.06
C GLN A 113 2.06 -3.23 -11.97
N LEU A 114 2.79 -2.36 -11.25
CA LEU A 114 3.66 -2.79 -10.16
C LEU A 114 2.84 -3.44 -9.04
N LEU A 115 1.73 -2.81 -8.66
CA LEU A 115 0.84 -3.34 -7.63
C LEU A 115 0.23 -4.68 -8.06
N GLU A 116 -0.23 -4.82 -9.31
CA GLU A 116 -0.79 -6.06 -9.88
C GLU A 116 0.24 -7.19 -9.92
N ALA A 117 1.46 -6.90 -10.39
CA ALA A 117 2.57 -7.85 -10.44
C ALA A 117 3.09 -8.24 -9.06
N GLY A 118 2.80 -7.44 -8.03
CA GLY A 118 3.37 -7.59 -6.70
C GLY A 118 4.84 -7.22 -6.66
N ASP A 119 5.23 -6.21 -7.43
CA ASP A 119 6.58 -5.65 -7.45
C ASP A 119 6.69 -4.49 -6.45
N ALA A 120 7.88 -4.32 -5.88
CA ALA A 120 8.16 -3.21 -4.98
C ALA A 120 8.35 -1.89 -5.74
N GLY A 121 8.00 -0.79 -5.08
CA GLY A 121 8.15 0.56 -5.60
C GLY A 121 7.98 1.62 -4.52
N ALA A 122 8.12 2.87 -4.91
CA ALA A 122 7.83 4.01 -4.06
C ALA A 122 7.22 5.14 -4.88
N VAL A 123 6.20 5.79 -4.32
CA VAL A 123 5.60 7.00 -4.88
C VAL A 123 5.93 8.18 -3.98
N ALA A 124 6.37 9.27 -4.60
CA ALA A 124 6.63 10.54 -3.95
C ALA A 124 5.66 11.60 -4.50
N VAL A 125 5.16 12.47 -3.63
CA VAL A 125 4.30 13.59 -3.99
C VAL A 125 4.73 14.84 -3.23
N ALA A 126 4.87 15.96 -3.93
CA ALA A 126 5.14 17.24 -3.28
C ALA A 126 3.92 17.71 -2.48
N VAL A 127 4.17 18.10 -1.23
CA VAL A 127 3.20 18.70 -0.31
C VAL A 127 3.41 20.22 -0.26
N GLU A 128 4.69 20.63 -0.21
CA GLU A 128 5.14 22.02 -0.23
C GLU A 128 6.38 22.16 -1.11
N PRO A 129 6.59 23.33 -1.76
CA PRO A 129 5.72 24.51 -1.76
C PRO A 129 4.46 24.32 -2.62
N GLU A 130 3.48 25.23 -2.47
CA GLU A 130 2.17 25.13 -3.14
C GLU A 130 2.27 24.98 -4.67
N GLN A 131 3.25 25.64 -5.30
CA GLN A 131 3.46 25.59 -6.75
C GLN A 131 3.88 24.20 -7.25
N LEU A 132 4.48 23.38 -6.39
CA LEU A 132 4.88 22.01 -6.73
C LEU A 132 3.87 20.98 -6.23
N ARG A 133 2.88 21.37 -5.42
CA ARG A 133 1.96 20.44 -4.75
C ARG A 133 1.26 19.52 -5.75
N GLY A 134 1.22 18.23 -5.42
CA GLY A 134 0.61 17.19 -6.26
C GLY A 134 1.48 16.71 -7.43
N ARG A 135 2.63 17.37 -7.71
CA ARG A 135 3.63 16.79 -8.62
C ARG A 135 4.20 15.51 -8.02
N ARG A 136 4.45 14.53 -8.87
CA ARG A 136 4.80 13.18 -8.46
C ARG A 136 6.00 12.61 -9.19
N LEU A 137 6.63 11.66 -8.49
CA LEU A 137 7.66 10.80 -9.01
C LEU A 137 7.43 9.38 -8.48
N LEU A 138 7.56 8.38 -9.34
CA LEU A 138 7.49 6.95 -9.03
C LEU A 138 8.87 6.34 -9.26
N VAL A 139 9.31 5.49 -8.33
CA VAL A 139 10.52 4.68 -8.45
C VAL A 139 10.13 3.21 -8.32
N SER A 140 10.59 2.35 -9.24
CA SER A 140 10.44 0.89 -9.11
C SER A 140 11.70 0.23 -8.54
N ALA A 141 11.57 -1.01 -8.06
CA ALA A 141 12.72 -1.81 -7.63
C ALA A 141 13.76 -2.03 -8.74
N GLY A 142 13.32 -2.08 -10.01
CA GLY A 142 14.19 -2.19 -11.18
C GLY A 142 14.95 -0.91 -11.55
N GLY A 143 14.79 0.17 -10.78
CA GLY A 143 15.49 1.43 -10.98
C GLY A 143 14.82 2.38 -11.99
N GLU A 144 13.72 1.98 -12.63
CA GLU A 144 12.90 2.85 -13.47
C GLU A 144 12.32 3.99 -12.63
N VAL A 145 12.34 5.20 -13.20
CA VAL A 145 11.78 6.42 -12.61
C VAL A 145 10.78 7.05 -13.59
N ILE A 146 9.58 7.39 -13.11
CA ILE A 146 8.53 8.05 -13.91
C ILE A 146 8.05 9.31 -13.19
N GLY A 147 7.95 10.42 -13.92
CA GLY A 147 7.54 11.71 -13.36
C GLY A 147 8.73 12.52 -12.84
N SER A 148 8.42 13.68 -12.29
CA SER A 148 9.38 14.64 -11.73
C SER A 148 8.62 15.59 -10.82
N ILE A 149 9.14 15.80 -9.61
CA ILE A 149 8.64 16.81 -8.68
C ILE A 149 9.31 18.14 -9.00
N ASP A 150 10.64 18.15 -9.02
CA ASP A 150 11.46 19.29 -9.40
C ASP A 150 12.89 18.77 -9.67
N PRO A 151 13.46 19.02 -10.87
CA PRO A 151 14.79 18.55 -11.22
C PRO A 151 15.88 18.82 -10.19
N GLU A 152 15.77 19.89 -9.40
CA GLU A 152 16.76 20.24 -8.37
C GLU A 152 16.75 19.26 -7.18
N ILE A 153 15.59 18.68 -6.84
CA ILE A 153 15.43 17.78 -5.70
C ILE A 153 15.16 16.33 -6.09
N ASP A 154 14.85 16.06 -7.36
CA ASP A 154 14.47 14.71 -7.83
C ASP A 154 15.53 13.66 -7.45
N SER A 155 16.83 14.00 -7.50
CA SER A 155 17.90 13.09 -7.08
C SER A 155 17.82 12.69 -5.59
N GLN A 156 17.48 13.63 -4.71
CA GLN A 156 17.30 13.38 -3.28
C GLN A 156 16.02 12.60 -3.02
N VAL A 157 14.93 12.95 -3.72
CA VAL A 157 13.65 12.25 -3.61
C VAL A 157 13.77 10.80 -4.09
N ILE A 158 14.51 10.52 -5.17
CA ILE A 158 14.76 9.16 -5.65
C ILE A 158 15.55 8.35 -4.63
N ALA A 159 16.58 8.93 -4.02
CA ALA A 159 17.36 8.27 -2.97
C ALA A 159 16.48 7.94 -1.75
N GLU A 160 15.61 8.86 -1.36
CA GLU A 160 14.66 8.65 -0.27
C GLU A 160 13.60 7.59 -0.60
N ALA A 161 13.06 7.63 -1.82
CA ALA A 161 12.11 6.66 -2.32
C ALA A 161 12.67 5.23 -2.27
N ARG A 162 13.95 5.06 -2.63
CA ARG A 162 14.63 3.75 -2.52
C ARG A 162 14.74 3.28 -1.07
N ARG A 163 15.19 4.14 -0.15
CA ARG A 163 15.26 3.79 1.29
C ARG A 163 13.90 3.37 1.84
N ARG A 164 12.85 4.13 1.53
CA ARG A 164 11.49 3.84 2.04
C ARG A 164 10.86 2.61 1.40
N MET A 165 11.17 2.34 0.13
CA MET A 165 10.80 1.10 -0.56
C MET A 165 11.44 -0.10 0.15
N GLU A 166 12.74 -0.06 0.45
CA GLU A 166 13.45 -1.13 1.17
C GLU A 166 12.88 -1.35 2.58
N ALA A 167 12.55 -0.26 3.28
CA ALA A 167 12.02 -0.32 4.64
C ALA A 167 10.49 -0.52 4.72
N ALA A 168 9.77 -0.52 3.59
CA ALA A 168 8.30 -0.50 3.54
C ALA A 168 7.66 0.61 4.40
N THR A 169 8.23 1.82 4.37
CA THR A 169 7.78 2.94 5.22
C THR A 169 7.17 4.09 4.40
N ALA A 170 6.39 4.94 5.08
CA ALA A 170 5.77 6.13 4.51
C ALA A 170 5.94 7.35 5.43
N GLY A 171 5.96 8.55 4.86
CA GLY A 171 6.07 9.79 5.63
C GLY A 171 6.72 10.94 4.86
N VAL A 172 6.83 12.08 5.52
CA VAL A 172 7.37 13.32 4.94
C VAL A 172 8.90 13.29 4.95
N PHE A 173 9.48 13.82 3.88
CA PHE A 173 10.90 14.05 3.67
C PHE A 173 11.09 15.53 3.29
N GLU A 174 12.12 16.15 3.86
CA GLU A 174 12.49 17.54 3.61
C GLU A 174 13.83 17.56 2.85
N PRO A 175 13.82 17.90 1.54
CA PRO A 175 15.05 18.06 0.78
C PRO A 175 15.92 19.18 1.33
N SER A 176 17.23 19.12 1.10
CA SER A 176 18.18 20.12 1.60
C SER A 176 17.97 21.54 1.03
N SER A 177 17.32 21.65 -0.13
CA SER A 177 16.93 22.93 -0.75
C SER A 177 15.60 23.49 -0.22
N GLY A 178 14.94 22.78 0.70
CA GLY A 178 13.65 23.15 1.28
C GLY A 178 12.44 22.49 0.59
N GLY A 179 11.27 22.68 1.19
CA GLY A 179 10.01 22.04 0.79
C GLY A 179 9.72 20.74 1.54
N ARG A 180 8.54 20.17 1.29
CA ARG A 180 8.08 18.93 1.93
C ARG A 180 7.56 17.98 0.86
N VAL A 181 8.11 16.77 0.83
CA VAL A 181 7.71 15.70 -0.08
C VAL A 181 7.25 14.52 0.73
N PHE A 182 6.01 14.07 0.53
CA PHE A 182 5.55 12.81 1.09
C PHE A 182 6.07 11.66 0.23
N VAL A 183 6.73 10.68 0.85
CA VAL A 183 7.29 9.51 0.16
C VAL A 183 6.72 8.26 0.82
N GLN A 184 6.13 7.38 0.00
CA GLN A 184 5.56 6.11 0.42
C GLN A 184 6.21 4.98 -0.37
N GLY A 185 7.03 4.18 0.33
CA GLY A 185 7.49 2.90 -0.16
C GLY A 185 6.42 1.82 0.03
N PHE A 186 6.31 0.94 -0.95
CA PHE A 186 5.51 -0.26 -0.87
C PHE A 186 6.33 -1.46 -1.35
N VAL A 187 6.17 -2.57 -0.66
CA VAL A 187 6.89 -3.81 -0.95
C VAL A 187 5.98 -4.80 -1.68
N ARG A 188 6.59 -5.86 -2.21
CA ARG A 188 5.88 -7.06 -2.64
C ARG A 188 4.96 -7.56 -1.50
N PRO A 189 3.76 -8.08 -1.79
CA PRO A 189 2.91 -8.69 -0.76
C PRO A 189 3.71 -9.75 -0.01
N GLN A 190 3.68 -9.70 1.34
CA GLN A 190 4.40 -10.66 2.17
C GLN A 190 4.01 -12.08 1.75
N ARG A 191 5.00 -12.94 1.54
CA ARG A 191 4.78 -14.31 1.08
C ARG A 191 4.76 -15.24 2.28
N LEU A 192 3.72 -16.05 2.40
CA LEU A 192 3.66 -17.13 3.37
C LEU A 192 3.72 -18.47 2.65
N VAL A 193 4.81 -19.20 2.86
CA VAL A 193 4.98 -20.58 2.38
C VAL A 193 4.67 -21.53 3.52
N ILE A 194 3.60 -22.31 3.37
CA ILE A 194 3.17 -23.31 4.34
C ILE A 194 3.61 -24.69 3.84
N VAL A 195 4.50 -25.35 4.58
CA VAL A 195 4.92 -26.73 4.29
C VAL A 195 4.05 -27.68 5.10
N GLY A 196 3.22 -28.46 4.42
CA GLY A 196 2.24 -29.37 4.99
C GLY A 196 0.81 -28.84 4.88
N ALA A 197 -0.06 -29.60 4.21
CA ALA A 197 -1.49 -29.31 4.02
C ALA A 197 -2.37 -29.97 5.10
N SER A 198 -1.89 -29.94 6.35
CA SER A 198 -2.58 -30.45 7.53
C SER A 198 -3.82 -29.62 7.89
N HIS A 199 -4.61 -30.06 8.87
CA HIS A 199 -5.81 -29.30 9.27
C HIS A 199 -5.50 -27.87 9.78
N PRO A 200 -4.44 -27.65 10.61
CA PRO A 200 -4.01 -26.28 10.97
C PRO A 200 -3.63 -25.41 9.77
N ALA A 201 -3.07 -25.99 8.71
CA ALA A 201 -2.69 -25.25 7.51
C ALA A 201 -3.90 -24.62 6.81
N VAL A 202 -5.07 -25.26 6.85
CA VAL A 202 -6.32 -24.70 6.30
C VAL A 202 -6.71 -23.41 7.02
N ALA A 203 -6.69 -23.41 8.36
CA ALA A 203 -7.03 -22.24 9.15
C ALA A 203 -6.00 -21.11 8.96
N LEU A 204 -4.70 -21.46 8.95
CA LEU A 204 -3.63 -20.49 8.72
C LEU A 204 -3.71 -19.85 7.33
N THR A 205 -3.98 -20.65 6.29
CA THR A 205 -4.13 -20.16 4.90
C THR A 205 -5.21 -19.08 4.83
N ARG A 206 -6.38 -19.32 5.43
CA ARG A 206 -7.49 -18.36 5.43
C ARG A 206 -7.16 -17.08 6.17
N LEU A 207 -6.55 -17.18 7.35
CA LEU A 207 -6.14 -16.01 8.14
C LEU A 207 -5.07 -15.19 7.40
N ALA A 208 -4.06 -15.85 6.85
CA ALA A 208 -2.99 -15.21 6.11
C ALA A 208 -3.51 -14.49 4.85
N SER A 209 -4.39 -15.15 4.08
CA SER A 209 -5.07 -14.53 2.94
C SER A 209 -5.86 -13.27 3.34
N THR A 210 -6.60 -13.34 4.46
CA THR A 210 -7.35 -12.19 5.01
C THR A 210 -6.44 -11.03 5.42
N LEU A 211 -5.23 -11.34 5.90
CA LEU A 211 -4.22 -10.34 6.26
C LEU A 211 -3.41 -9.83 5.04
N GLY A 212 -3.70 -10.33 3.83
CA GLY A 212 -3.07 -9.89 2.60
C GLY A 212 -1.75 -10.59 2.26
N PHE A 213 -1.45 -11.72 2.88
CA PHE A 213 -0.32 -12.56 2.46
C PHE A 213 -0.62 -13.24 1.13
N ARG A 214 0.41 -13.40 0.30
CA ARG A 214 0.38 -14.35 -0.81
C ARG A 214 0.75 -15.72 -0.27
N VAL A 215 -0.20 -16.66 -0.26
CA VAL A 215 -0.08 -17.96 0.40
C VAL A 215 0.21 -19.06 -0.61
N THR A 216 1.33 -19.76 -0.43
CA THR A 216 1.69 -20.98 -1.15
C THR A 216 1.67 -22.16 -0.19
N VAL A 217 0.93 -23.23 -0.50
CA VAL A 217 0.91 -24.45 0.31
C VAL A 217 1.62 -25.58 -0.44
N ILE A 218 2.63 -26.16 0.21
CA ILE A 218 3.45 -27.26 -0.33
C ILE A 218 3.12 -28.54 0.44
N ASP A 219 2.75 -29.61 -0.25
CA ASP A 219 2.64 -30.94 0.37
C ASP A 219 2.84 -32.03 -0.71
N PRO A 220 3.70 -33.04 -0.51
CA PRO A 220 3.87 -34.09 -1.50
C PRO A 220 2.64 -35.04 -1.59
N ARG A 221 1.73 -34.98 -0.62
CA ARG A 221 0.51 -35.79 -0.57
C ARG A 221 -0.61 -35.06 -1.32
N SER A 222 -0.74 -35.36 -2.61
CA SER A 222 -1.76 -34.75 -3.49
C SER A 222 -3.19 -34.81 -2.94
N ALA A 223 -3.54 -35.86 -2.19
CA ALA A 223 -4.84 -36.00 -1.54
C ALA A 223 -5.16 -34.89 -0.52
N LEU A 224 -4.15 -34.16 -0.04
CA LEU A 224 -4.31 -33.05 0.89
C LEU A 224 -4.35 -31.68 0.17
N LEU A 225 -3.92 -31.57 -1.09
CA LEU A 225 -3.84 -30.31 -1.84
C LEU A 225 -5.06 -30.02 -2.72
N GLY A 226 -6.25 -30.23 -2.16
CA GLY A 226 -7.50 -29.90 -2.84
C GLY A 226 -7.88 -28.43 -2.69
N ARG A 227 -8.32 -27.77 -3.77
CA ARG A 227 -8.86 -26.39 -3.71
C ARG A 227 -10.14 -26.31 -2.88
N GLU A 228 -10.87 -27.41 -2.74
CA GLU A 228 -12.01 -27.52 -1.84
C GLU A 228 -11.60 -27.41 -0.35
N ARG A 229 -10.36 -27.80 0.00
CA ARG A 229 -9.81 -27.67 1.35
C ARG A 229 -9.07 -26.34 1.55
N LEU A 230 -8.43 -25.84 0.51
CA LEU A 230 -7.56 -24.66 0.53
C LEU A 230 -8.00 -23.63 -0.53
N PRO A 231 -9.23 -23.09 -0.44
CA PRO A 231 -9.75 -22.16 -1.44
C PRO A 231 -9.01 -20.82 -1.45
N ASP A 232 -8.51 -20.40 -0.30
CA ASP A 232 -7.86 -19.10 -0.08
C ASP A 232 -6.35 -19.12 -0.38
N ALA A 233 -5.79 -20.26 -0.79
CA ALA A 233 -4.39 -20.35 -1.21
C ALA A 233 -4.22 -19.84 -2.64
N ASP A 234 -3.25 -18.94 -2.84
CA ASP A 234 -2.87 -18.47 -4.18
C ASP A 234 -2.26 -19.59 -5.00
N GLU A 235 -1.45 -20.45 -4.37
CA GLU A 235 -0.73 -21.52 -5.03
C GLU A 235 -0.70 -22.81 -4.20
N LEU A 236 -0.91 -23.95 -4.88
CA LEU A 236 -0.84 -25.29 -4.30
C LEU A 236 0.24 -26.08 -5.04
N VAL A 237 1.27 -26.52 -4.33
CA VAL A 237 2.46 -27.17 -4.90
C VAL A 237 2.55 -28.60 -4.41
N CYS A 238 2.23 -29.55 -5.29
CA CYS A 238 2.38 -30.97 -5.00
C CYS A 238 3.81 -31.44 -5.29
N ALA A 239 4.71 -31.22 -4.33
CA ALA A 239 6.11 -31.62 -4.41
C ALA A 239 6.70 -31.86 -3.03
N TRP A 240 7.90 -32.45 -3.00
CA TRP A 240 8.70 -32.51 -1.79
C TRP A 240 9.15 -31.10 -1.37
N PRO A 241 9.20 -30.77 -0.07
CA PRO A 241 9.52 -29.42 0.40
C PRO A 241 10.83 -28.86 -0.16
N GLU A 242 11.89 -29.66 -0.20
CA GLU A 242 13.20 -29.30 -0.74
C GLU A 242 13.14 -28.91 -2.23
N ASP A 243 12.38 -29.66 -3.03
CA ASP A 243 12.23 -29.41 -4.47
C ASP A 243 11.40 -28.16 -4.74
N ALA A 244 10.35 -27.95 -3.95
CA ALA A 244 9.48 -26.79 -4.06
C ALA A 244 10.20 -25.51 -3.62
N LEU A 245 10.83 -25.54 -2.45
CA LEU A 245 11.53 -24.39 -1.87
C LEU A 245 12.71 -23.96 -2.74
N ALA A 246 13.46 -24.90 -3.34
CA ALA A 246 14.53 -24.56 -4.28
C ALA A 246 14.06 -23.81 -5.54
N ARG A 247 12.76 -23.83 -5.87
CA ARG A 247 12.16 -23.14 -7.02
C ARG A 247 11.44 -21.85 -6.64
N ILE A 248 11.21 -21.63 -5.34
CA ILE A 248 10.53 -20.44 -4.83
C ILE A 248 11.60 -19.44 -4.42
N GLU A 249 11.59 -18.26 -5.05
CA GLU A 249 12.42 -17.15 -4.59
C GLU A 249 11.94 -16.67 -3.22
N LEU A 250 12.66 -17.02 -2.16
CA LEU A 250 12.44 -16.50 -0.81
C LEU A 250 13.25 -15.21 -0.64
N GLY A 251 12.56 -14.14 -0.30
CA GLY A 251 13.15 -12.84 0.02
C GLY A 251 13.01 -12.48 1.50
N PRO A 252 13.51 -11.30 1.92
CA PRO A 252 13.36 -10.79 3.30
C PRO A 252 11.90 -10.64 3.78
N ASP A 253 10.95 -10.64 2.85
CA ASP A 253 9.49 -10.54 3.03
C ASP A 253 8.79 -11.91 2.95
N SER A 254 9.56 -13.00 2.94
CA SER A 254 9.05 -14.37 2.86
C SER A 254 9.11 -15.08 4.21
N TYR A 255 8.03 -15.75 4.56
CA TYR A 255 7.87 -16.50 5.81
C TYR A 255 7.61 -17.96 5.48
N VAL A 256 8.36 -18.87 6.10
CA VAL A 256 8.17 -20.32 5.93
C VAL A 256 7.61 -20.89 7.24
N VAL A 257 6.51 -21.63 7.15
CA VAL A 257 5.89 -22.30 8.30
C VAL A 257 5.77 -23.79 8.03
N ALA A 258 6.42 -24.60 8.87
CA ALA A 258 6.35 -26.05 8.81
C ALA A 258 5.18 -26.57 9.66
N LEU A 259 4.20 -27.21 9.01
CA LEU A 259 2.96 -27.76 9.59
C LEU A 259 2.68 -29.19 9.11
N ALA A 260 3.68 -29.89 8.59
CA ALA A 260 3.48 -31.24 8.08
C ALA A 260 3.34 -32.27 9.21
N HIS A 261 3.87 -31.95 10.40
CA HIS A 261 3.93 -32.81 11.58
C HIS A 261 4.66 -34.14 11.32
N ASP A 262 5.64 -34.10 10.43
CA ASP A 262 6.51 -35.23 10.09
C ASP A 262 7.91 -34.66 9.79
N PRO A 263 8.95 -35.08 10.54
CA PRO A 263 10.33 -34.63 10.33
C PRO A 263 10.82 -34.77 8.89
N LYS A 264 10.30 -35.74 8.12
CA LYS A 264 10.65 -35.92 6.71
C LYS A 264 10.31 -34.71 5.84
N PHE A 265 9.30 -33.93 6.24
CA PHE A 265 8.87 -32.74 5.52
C PHE A 265 9.26 -31.46 6.26
N ASP A 266 9.16 -31.45 7.60
CA ASP A 266 9.40 -30.26 8.41
C ASP A 266 10.91 -29.92 8.50
N THR A 267 11.79 -30.93 8.59
CA THR A 267 13.24 -30.68 8.70
C THR A 267 13.82 -30.04 7.43
N PRO A 268 13.52 -30.50 6.20
CA PRO A 268 13.93 -29.79 4.99
C PRO A 268 13.42 -28.35 4.91
N ALA A 269 12.19 -28.10 5.37
CA ALA A 269 11.62 -26.75 5.38
C ALA A 269 12.36 -25.80 6.31
N ILE A 270 12.70 -26.27 7.52
CA ILE A 270 13.44 -25.48 8.51
C ILE A 270 14.89 -25.24 8.06
N ALA A 271 15.52 -26.22 7.42
CA ALA A 271 16.91 -26.10 6.96
C ALA A 271 17.10 -25.14 5.78
N HIS A 272 16.00 -24.70 5.15
CA HIS A 272 16.02 -23.81 3.98
C HIS A 272 15.81 -22.32 4.32
N GLY A 273 15.37 -22.01 5.55
CA GLY A 273 15.24 -20.64 6.06
C GLY A 273 16.45 -20.23 6.88
#